data_AF-A0A7W6L5S4-F1
#
_entry.id   AF-A0A7W6L5S4-F1
#
_cell.length_a   1.000
_cell.length_b   1.000
_cell.length_c   1.000
_cell.angle_alpha   90.00
_cell.angle_beta   90.00
_cell.angle_gamma   90.00
#
_symmetry.space_group_name_H-M   'P 1'
#
loop_
_entity.id
_entity.type
_entity.pdbx_description
1 polymer ?
#
loop_
_entity_poly.entity_id
_entity_poly.type
_entity_poly.pdbx_seq_one_letter_code
_entity_poly.pdbx_strand_id
1 'polypeptide(L)'
;MNNRREQLEILHAHLGELVVALAQDPLCQWRSHFVASQQRAALLLSHGFTQSELNELSGSVNHVFGGAGSFNDYAPVRAKADGTFGTVAGMDGFDELSGNVYDSALALRAVGNAP
;
A
#
# COMPACT_ATOMS: atom_id res chain seq x y z
N MET A 1 -5.26 23.00 -6.77
CA MET A 1 -4.45 22.45 -5.66
C MET A 1 -5.20 21.45 -4.77
N ASN A 2 -6.54 21.37 -4.79
CA ASN A 2 -7.29 20.40 -3.96
C ASN A 2 -7.14 18.92 -4.37
N ASN A 3 -6.92 18.64 -5.65
CA ASN A 3 -6.83 17.26 -6.15
C ASN A 3 -5.66 16.46 -5.53
N ARG A 4 -4.48 17.07 -5.31
CA ARG A 4 -3.32 16.35 -4.74
C ARG A 4 -3.50 15.97 -3.27
N ARG A 5 -4.17 16.82 -2.49
CA ARG A 5 -4.48 16.51 -1.09
C ARG A 5 -5.46 15.35 -1.01
N GLU A 6 -6.52 15.40 -1.80
CA GLU A 6 -7.51 14.32 -1.90
C GLU A 6 -6.86 12.99 -2.32
N GLN A 7 -5.98 12.99 -3.33
CA GLN A 7 -5.25 11.79 -3.73
C GLN A 7 -4.36 11.24 -2.61
N LEU A 8 -3.72 12.11 -1.81
CA LEU A 8 -2.91 11.68 -0.66
C LEU A 8 -3.79 11.14 0.47
N GLU A 9 -4.96 11.72 0.71
CA GLU A 9 -5.96 11.22 1.66
C GLU A 9 -6.46 9.83 1.26
N ILE A 10 -6.76 9.62 -0.03
CA ILE A 10 -7.15 8.32 -0.59
C ILE A 10 -6.04 7.28 -0.39
N LEU A 11 -4.79 7.60 -0.74
CA LEU A 11 -3.68 6.68 -0.50
C LEU A 11 -3.53 6.37 1.00
N HIS A 12 -3.62 7.36 1.88
CA HIS A 12 -3.52 7.16 3.31
C HIS A 12 -4.62 6.23 3.84
N ALA A 13 -5.86 6.36 3.35
CA ALA A 13 -6.97 5.49 3.70
C ALA A 13 -6.73 4.04 3.24
N HIS A 14 -6.40 3.83 1.96
CA HIS A 14 -6.13 2.49 1.42
C HIS A 14 -4.93 1.82 2.11
N LEU A 15 -3.88 2.57 2.44
CA LEU A 15 -2.76 2.05 3.24
C LEU A 15 -3.23 1.58 4.62
N GLY A 16 -4.15 2.31 5.25
CA GLY A 16 -4.73 1.92 6.54
C GLY A 16 -5.52 0.62 6.48
N GLU A 17 -6.37 0.48 5.46
CA GLU A 17 -7.14 -0.74 5.22
C GLU A 17 -6.23 -1.95 4.98
N LEU A 18 -5.22 -1.78 4.11
CA LEU A 18 -4.23 -2.82 3.84
C LEU A 18 -3.45 -3.22 5.11
N VAL A 19 -3.02 -2.24 5.92
CA VAL A 19 -2.31 -2.50 7.17
C VAL A 19 -3.17 -3.29 8.16
N VAL A 20 -4.47 -3.02 8.23
CA VAL A 20 -5.41 -3.77 9.08
C VAL A 20 -5.56 -5.21 8.59
N ALA A 21 -5.66 -5.43 7.27
CA ALA A 21 -5.71 -6.78 6.71
C ALA A 21 -4.40 -7.55 6.97
N LEU A 22 -3.24 -6.93 6.70
CA LEU A 22 -1.93 -7.53 6.95
C LEU A 22 -1.67 -7.82 8.44
N ALA A 23 -2.35 -7.14 9.36
CA ALA A 23 -2.28 -7.45 10.78
C ALA A 23 -2.91 -8.80 11.16
N GLN A 24 -3.78 -9.35 10.32
CA GLN A 24 -4.36 -10.70 10.51
C GLN A 24 -3.32 -11.80 10.29
N ASP A 25 -2.26 -11.51 9.54
CA ASP A 25 -1.14 -12.43 9.33
C ASP A 25 0.11 -11.99 10.12
N PRO A 26 0.35 -12.54 11.32
CA PRO A 26 1.52 -12.16 12.12
C PRO A 26 2.87 -12.53 11.48
N LEU A 27 2.88 -13.33 10.41
CA LEU A 27 4.10 -13.69 9.67
C LEU A 27 4.32 -12.82 8.43
N CYS A 28 3.40 -11.88 8.13
CA CYS A 28 3.55 -11.01 6.98
C CYS A 28 4.69 -10.00 7.20
N GLN A 29 5.78 -10.18 6.43
CA GLN A 29 6.95 -9.30 6.47
C GLN A 29 6.68 -7.88 5.95
N TRP A 30 5.65 -7.71 5.12
CA TRP A 30 5.36 -6.46 4.42
C TRP A 30 4.62 -5.43 5.25
N ARG A 31 4.01 -5.85 6.38
CA ARG A 31 3.21 -4.97 7.23
C ARG A 31 3.99 -3.74 7.69
N SER A 32 5.25 -3.91 8.11
CA SER A 32 6.09 -2.81 8.60
C SER A 32 6.34 -1.74 7.52
N HIS A 33 6.52 -2.16 6.26
CA HIS A 33 6.67 -1.26 5.12
C HIS A 33 5.42 -0.39 4.92
N PHE A 34 4.23 -1.00 4.86
CA PHE A 34 3.00 -0.25 4.63
C PHE A 34 2.60 0.64 5.82
N VAL A 35 2.91 0.22 7.05
CA VAL A 35 2.77 1.10 8.24
C VAL A 35 3.64 2.35 8.10
N ALA A 36 4.91 2.20 7.72
CA ALA A 36 5.81 3.34 7.54
C ALA A 36 5.32 4.28 6.43
N SER A 37 4.85 3.73 5.31
CA SER A 37 4.25 4.50 4.22
C SER A 37 2.99 5.26 4.66
N GLN A 38 2.12 4.63 5.45
CA GLN A 38 0.92 5.28 6.00
C GLN A 38 1.30 6.44 6.93
N GLN A 39 2.26 6.23 7.83
CA GLN A 39 2.78 7.27 8.71
C GLN A 39 3.38 8.44 7.93
N ARG A 40 4.13 8.16 6.86
CA ARG A 40 4.67 9.20 5.97
C ARG A 40 3.55 9.99 5.28
N ALA A 41 2.51 9.32 4.77
CA ALA A 41 1.36 9.99 4.18
C ALA A 41 0.65 10.91 5.19
N ALA A 42 0.43 10.44 6.42
CA ALA A 42 -0.15 11.24 7.50
C ALA A 42 0.70 12.49 7.84
N LEU A 43 2.02 12.34 7.90
CA LEU A 43 2.94 13.47 8.14
C LEU A 43 2.86 14.53 7.05
N LEU A 44 2.78 14.11 5.78
CA LEU A 44 2.63 15.02 4.63
C LEU A 44 1.27 15.73 4.65
N LEU A 45 0.20 15.03 5.05
CA LEU A 45 -1.12 15.65 5.21
C LEU A 45 -1.12 16.75 6.29
N SER A 46 -0.43 16.53 7.41
CA SER A 46 -0.43 17.48 8.53
C SER A 46 0.51 18.67 8.35
N HIS A 47 1.66 18.48 7.69
CA HIS A 47 2.67 19.54 7.53
C HIS A 47 2.64 20.24 6.17
N GLY A 48 1.83 19.73 5.24
CA GLY A 48 1.90 20.10 3.83
C GLY A 48 2.95 19.28 3.08
N PHE A 49 2.94 19.40 1.76
CA PHE A 49 3.76 18.58 0.88
C PHE A 49 4.13 19.32 -0.39
N THR A 50 5.27 18.93 -0.96
CA THR A 50 5.70 19.26 -2.32
C THR A 50 5.38 18.10 -3.29
N GLN A 51 5.37 18.38 -4.59
CA GLN A 51 5.20 17.32 -5.59
C GLN A 51 6.37 16.31 -5.60
N SER A 52 7.59 16.72 -5.20
CA SER A 52 8.72 15.79 -5.04
C SER A 52 8.45 14.77 -3.95
N GLU A 53 7.95 15.21 -2.80
CA GLU A 53 7.64 14.31 -1.68
C GLU A 53 6.49 13.35 -2.01
N LEU A 54 5.51 13.78 -2.81
CA LEU A 54 4.47 12.89 -3.33
C LEU A 54 5.04 11.84 -4.31
N ASN A 55 5.97 12.23 -5.18
CA ASN A 55 6.65 11.30 -6.08
C ASN A 55 7.52 10.30 -5.31
N GLU A 56 8.21 10.75 -4.26
CA GLU A 56 9.03 9.90 -3.39
C GLU A 56 8.17 8.90 -2.61
N LEU A 57 7.05 9.33 -2.03
CA LEU A 57 6.10 8.44 -1.35
C LEU A 57 5.54 7.40 -2.32
N SER A 58 5.11 7.83 -3.50
CA SER A 58 4.66 6.93 -4.57
C SER A 58 5.73 5.91 -4.98
N GLY A 59 6.98 6.36 -5.12
CA GLY A 59 8.12 5.50 -5.43
C GLY A 59 8.37 4.47 -4.34
N SER A 60 8.35 4.90 -3.08
CA SER A 60 8.55 4.04 -1.91
C SER A 60 7.48 2.96 -1.80
N VAL A 61 6.19 3.33 -1.91
CA VAL A 61 5.08 2.37 -1.86
C VAL A 61 5.16 1.37 -3.02
N ASN A 62 5.40 1.83 -4.24
CA ASN A 62 5.37 0.95 -5.41
C ASN A 62 6.65 0.12 -5.59
N HIS A 63 7.72 0.41 -4.86
CA HIS A 63 8.98 -0.32 -4.97
C HIS A 63 8.82 -1.82 -4.64
N VAL A 64 7.92 -2.15 -3.70
CA VAL A 64 7.73 -3.54 -3.26
C VAL A 64 6.85 -4.36 -4.21
N PHE A 65 6.24 -3.77 -5.23
CA PHE A 65 5.36 -4.48 -6.18
C PHE A 65 6.14 -5.09 -7.37
N GLY A 66 7.44 -4.83 -7.50
CA GLY A 66 8.25 -5.31 -8.63
C GLY A 66 9.31 -6.34 -8.22
N GLY A 67 9.56 -7.32 -9.09
CA GLY A 67 10.66 -8.29 -8.94
C GLY A 67 10.25 -9.62 -8.32
N ALA A 68 11.20 -10.55 -8.23
CA ALA A 68 10.99 -11.85 -7.61
C ALA A 68 11.05 -11.76 -6.08
N GLY A 69 10.08 -12.38 -5.40
CA GLY A 69 9.91 -12.24 -3.95
C GLY A 69 9.29 -10.91 -3.55
N SER A 70 8.54 -10.29 -4.46
CA SER A 70 7.89 -9.00 -4.24
C SER A 70 6.61 -9.15 -3.41
N PHE A 71 5.99 -8.04 -3.05
CA PHE A 71 4.67 -8.03 -2.43
C PHE A 71 3.60 -8.67 -3.31
N ASN A 72 3.75 -8.64 -4.64
CA ASN A 72 2.83 -9.32 -5.55
C ASN A 72 2.90 -10.84 -5.47
N ASP A 73 4.00 -11.40 -4.94
CA ASP A 73 4.13 -12.84 -4.71
C ASP A 73 3.53 -13.27 -3.36
N TYR A 74 3.14 -12.31 -2.51
CA TYR A 74 2.55 -12.61 -1.21
C TYR A 74 1.11 -13.10 -1.38
N ALA A 75 0.86 -14.35 -0.99
CA ALA A 75 -0.46 -14.93 -0.88
C ALA A 75 -0.85 -15.05 0.60
N PRO A 76 -2.01 -14.52 1.03
CA PRO A 76 -2.46 -14.58 2.42
C PRO A 76 -3.09 -15.95 2.73
N VAL A 77 -2.33 -17.03 2.50
CA VAL A 77 -2.79 -18.41 2.69
C VAL A 77 -1.97 -19.11 3.76
N ARG A 78 -2.64 -19.96 4.56
CA ARG A 78 -2.00 -20.78 5.59
C ARG A 78 -2.42 -22.23 5.46
N ALA A 79 -1.49 -23.12 5.82
CA ALA A 79 -1.79 -24.53 5.98
C ALA A 79 -2.78 -24.73 7.13
N LYS A 80 -3.83 -25.51 6.88
CA LYS A 80 -4.81 -25.97 7.85
C LYS A 80 -4.38 -27.33 8.43
N ALA A 81 -5.01 -27.72 9.52
CA ALA A 81 -4.72 -29.00 10.19
C ALA A 81 -5.00 -30.24 9.33
N ASP A 82 -5.86 -30.12 8.32
CA ASP A 82 -6.20 -31.18 7.35
C ASP A 82 -5.22 -31.27 6.17
N GLY A 83 -4.15 -30.46 6.16
CA GLY A 83 -3.15 -30.41 5.09
C GLY A 83 -3.55 -29.55 3.89
N THR A 84 -4.73 -28.94 3.89
CA THR A 84 -5.13 -27.98 2.85
C THR A 84 -4.61 -26.58 3.15
N PHE A 85 -4.65 -25.69 2.15
CA PHE A 85 -4.41 -24.27 2.35
C PHE A 85 -5.75 -23.52 2.37
N GLY A 86 -5.84 -22.48 3.18
CA GLY A 86 -6.93 -21.52 3.05
C GLY A 86 -6.48 -20.11 3.37
N THR A 87 -7.29 -19.16 2.91
CA THR A 87 -7.11 -17.74 3.18
C THR A 87 -7.08 -17.47 4.68
N VAL A 88 -6.16 -16.61 5.10
CA VAL A 88 -6.15 -16.04 6.45
C VAL A 88 -7.47 -15.30 6.66
N ALA A 89 -8.14 -15.54 7.78
CA ALA A 89 -9.44 -14.92 8.08
C ALA A 89 -9.34 -13.39 8.02
N GLY A 90 -10.28 -12.74 7.35
CA GLY A 90 -10.29 -11.29 7.17
C GLY A 90 -9.41 -10.78 6.02
N MET A 91 -8.86 -11.67 5.20
CA MET A 91 -8.04 -11.33 4.03
C MET A 91 -8.68 -11.75 2.69
N ASP A 92 -10.00 -12.01 2.68
CA ASP A 92 -10.74 -12.44 1.48
C ASP A 92 -10.76 -11.40 0.34
N GLY A 93 -10.58 -10.11 0.67
CA GLY A 93 -10.48 -8.99 -0.28
C GLY A 93 -9.05 -8.47 -0.47
N PHE A 94 -8.02 -9.26 -0.15
CA PHE A 94 -6.63 -8.80 -0.15
C PHE A 94 -6.17 -8.24 -1.50
N ASP A 95 -6.52 -8.88 -2.61
CA ASP A 95 -6.09 -8.46 -3.95
C ASP A 95 -6.64 -7.07 -4.29
N GLU A 96 -7.88 -6.77 -3.91
CA GLU A 96 -8.50 -5.46 -4.10
C GLU A 96 -7.81 -4.40 -3.24
N LEU A 97 -7.55 -4.69 -1.96
CA LEU A 97 -6.82 -3.77 -1.07
C LEU A 97 -5.41 -3.46 -1.59
N SER A 98 -4.71 -4.49 -2.06
CA SER A 98 -3.37 -4.37 -2.66
C SER A 98 -3.41 -3.50 -3.92
N GLY A 99 -4.36 -3.75 -4.82
CA GLY A 99 -4.57 -2.97 -6.05
C GLY A 99 -4.89 -1.51 -5.76
N ASN A 100 -5.80 -1.24 -4.81
CA ASN A 100 -6.17 0.11 -4.41
C ASN A 100 -4.98 0.92 -3.90
N VAL A 101 -4.08 0.32 -3.12
CA VAL A 101 -2.84 0.97 -2.66
C VAL A 101 -1.92 1.28 -3.83
N TYR A 102 -1.70 0.33 -4.74
CA TYR A 102 -0.85 0.52 -5.93
C TYR A 102 -1.35 1.67 -6.82
N ASP A 103 -2.63 1.64 -7.17
CA ASP A 103 -3.25 2.64 -8.05
C ASP A 103 -3.23 4.04 -7.42
N SER A 104 -3.56 4.12 -6.13
CA SER A 104 -3.55 5.39 -5.38
C SER A 104 -2.14 5.96 -5.24
N ALA A 105 -1.15 5.10 -5.03
CA ALA A 105 0.24 5.51 -4.99
C ALA A 105 0.70 6.01 -6.36
N LEU A 106 0.32 5.35 -7.46
CA LEU A 106 0.62 5.83 -8.81
C LEU A 106 -0.02 7.19 -9.10
N ALA A 107 -1.27 7.40 -8.66
CA ALA A 107 -2.00 8.65 -8.88
C ALA A 107 -1.29 9.88 -8.28
N LEU A 108 -0.46 9.71 -7.24
CA LEU A 108 0.33 10.79 -6.65
C LEU A 108 1.41 11.35 -7.58
N ARG A 109 1.87 10.56 -8.56
CA ARG A 109 2.96 11.00 -9.45
C ARG A 109 2.50 12.17 -10.31
N ALA A 110 3.38 13.14 -10.52
CA ALA A 110 3.25 14.05 -11.65
C ALA A 110 3.88 13.38 -12.87
N VAL A 111 3.05 12.92 -13.81
CA VAL A 111 3.54 12.57 -15.15
C VAL A 111 3.76 13.90 -15.86
N GLY A 112 5.01 14.27 -16.11
CA GLY A 112 5.31 15.49 -16.86
C GLY A 112 4.71 15.39 -18.25
N ASN A 113 3.86 16.35 -18.64
CA ASN A 113 3.83 16.75 -20.03
C ASN A 113 5.26 17.24 -20.32
N ALA A 114 6.01 16.45 -21.10
CA ALA A 114 7.22 16.98 -21.72
C ALA A 114 6.83 18.26 -22.49
N PRO A 115 7.61 19.34 -22.40
CA PRO A 115 7.40 20.52 -23.25
C PRO A 115 7.51 20.14 -24.73
#